data_AF-A0A098B3B2-F1
#
_entry.id   AF-A0A098B3B2-F1
#
_cell.length_a   1.000
_cell.length_b   1.000
_cell.length_c   1.000
_cell.angle_alpha   90.00
_cell.angle_beta   90.00
_cell.angle_gamma   90.00
#
_symmetry.space_group_name_H-M   'P 1'
#
loop_
_entity.id
_entity.type
_entity.pdbx_description
1 polymer ?
#
loop_
_entity_poly.entity_id
_entity_poly.type
_entity_poly.pdbx_seq_one_letter_code
_entity_poly.pdbx_strand_id
1 'polypeptide(L)'
;MTNSDRLLMEIKGIELTPSETEIYLQENSLIPTDEYNPSSNTNKRNILKTALSILESVANQPELMKNYKMDDITVSQFHENLMNRIEQLELKIRQIPNDDLTFQDGASFFYMFRD
;
A
#
# COMPACT_ATOMS: atom_id res chain seq x y z
N MET A 1 -10.95 0.55 -12.37
CA MET A 1 -9.52 0.82 -12.09
C MET A 1 -8.89 -0.53 -11.79
N THR A 2 -7.76 -0.88 -12.41
CA THR A 2 -7.13 -2.18 -12.15
C THR A 2 -6.31 -2.16 -10.85
N ASN A 3 -5.99 -3.33 -10.31
CA ASN A 3 -5.08 -3.44 -9.17
C ASN A 3 -3.72 -2.81 -9.48
N SER A 4 -3.22 -2.97 -10.72
CA SER A 4 -1.99 -2.32 -11.19
C SER A 4 -2.07 -0.80 -11.16
N ASP A 5 -3.16 -0.22 -11.67
CA ASP A 5 -3.35 1.25 -11.67
C ASP A 5 -3.36 1.79 -10.23
N ARG A 6 -4.02 1.07 -9.31
CA ARG A 6 -4.11 1.48 -7.90
C ARG A 6 -2.75 1.41 -7.20
N LEU A 7 -1.97 0.37 -7.50
CA LEU A 7 -0.62 0.21 -6.98
C LEU A 7 0.27 1.35 -7.48
N LEU A 8 0.25 1.65 -8.78
CA LEU A 8 1.02 2.73 -9.41
C LEU A 8 0.74 4.10 -8.78
N MET A 9 -0.51 4.35 -8.37
CA MET A 9 -0.88 5.56 -7.62
C MET A 9 -0.27 5.62 -6.21
N GLU A 10 -0.03 4.47 -5.57
CA GLU A 10 0.52 4.43 -4.21
C GLU A 10 2.05 4.57 -4.21
N ILE A 11 2.73 4.02 -5.23
CA ILE A 11 4.20 4.10 -5.45
C ILE A 11 4.61 5.31 -6.32
N LYS A 12 3.75 6.32 -6.44
CA LYS A 12 3.94 7.47 -7.31
C LYS A 12 5.32 8.14 -7.08
N GLY A 13 6.17 8.10 -8.11
CA GLY A 13 7.55 8.61 -8.06
C GLY A 13 8.62 7.52 -8.17
N ILE A 14 8.24 6.24 -8.14
CA ILE A 14 9.10 5.10 -8.43
C ILE A 14 8.67 4.51 -9.77
N GLU A 15 9.56 4.56 -10.75
CA GLU A 15 9.41 3.87 -12.03
C GLU A 15 9.83 2.41 -11.87
N LEU A 16 8.84 1.52 -11.85
CA LEU A 16 9.03 0.07 -11.95
C LEU A 16 8.70 -0.39 -13.34
N THR A 17 9.36 -1.46 -13.78
CA THR A 17 8.96 -2.11 -15.02
C THR A 17 7.61 -2.83 -14.86
N PRO A 18 6.83 -2.98 -15.94
CA PRO A 18 5.58 -3.74 -15.90
C PRO A 18 5.77 -5.16 -15.36
N SER A 19 6.86 -5.82 -15.74
CA SER A 19 7.19 -7.17 -15.29
C SER A 19 7.45 -7.26 -13.79
N GLU A 20 8.19 -6.31 -13.20
CA GLU A 20 8.42 -6.26 -11.76
C GLU A 20 7.10 -6.05 -11.01
N THR A 21 6.26 -5.15 -11.52
CA THR A 21 4.94 -4.86 -10.94
C THR A 21 4.05 -6.10 -10.92
N GLU A 22 4.04 -6.88 -11.99
CA GLU A 22 3.30 -8.14 -12.05
C GLU A 22 3.81 -9.17 -11.04
N ILE A 23 5.14 -9.30 -10.88
CA ILE A 23 5.75 -10.23 -9.92
C ILE A 23 5.33 -9.87 -8.50
N TYR A 24 5.48 -8.61 -8.09
CA TYR A 24 5.11 -8.19 -6.73
C TYR A 24 3.60 -8.34 -6.43
N LEU A 25 2.75 -8.12 -7.44
CA LEU A 25 1.31 -8.36 -7.33
C LEU A 25 0.99 -9.86 -7.18
N GLN A 26 1.64 -10.71 -7.98
CA GLN A 26 1.49 -12.16 -7.89
C GLN A 26 1.94 -12.72 -6.53
N GLU A 27 3.06 -12.22 -5.98
CA GLU A 27 3.54 -12.59 -4.64
C GLU A 27 2.51 -12.29 -3.54
N ASN A 28 1.71 -11.24 -3.72
CA ASN A 28 0.65 -10.85 -2.80
C ASN A 28 -0.73 -11.43 -3.17
N SER A 29 -0.76 -12.46 -4.02
CA SER A 29 -1.98 -13.13 -4.49
C SER A 29 -2.98 -12.19 -5.17
N LEU A 30 -2.49 -11.15 -5.84
CA LEU A 30 -3.30 -10.21 -6.62
C LEU A 30 -3.06 -10.42 -8.11
N ILE A 31 -4.15 -10.38 -8.87
CA ILE A 31 -4.08 -10.41 -10.33
C ILE A 31 -3.99 -8.97 -10.84
N PRO A 32 -2.94 -8.62 -11.63
CA PRO A 32 -2.73 -7.26 -12.15
C PRO A 32 -3.91 -6.73 -12.97
N THR A 33 -4.52 -7.60 -13.76
CA THR A 33 -5.63 -7.28 -14.67
C THR A 33 -6.99 -7.25 -13.99
N ASP A 34 -7.08 -7.68 -12.73
CA ASP A 34 -8.34 -7.76 -12.01
C ASP A 34 -8.80 -6.38 -11.53
N GLU A 35 -10.11 -6.21 -11.41
CA GLU A 35 -10.70 -4.94 -11.04
C GLU A 35 -10.49 -4.67 -9.55
N TYR A 36 -9.92 -3.50 -9.25
CA TYR A 36 -9.72 -3.09 -7.88
C TYR A 36 -11.06 -2.93 -7.17
N ASN A 37 -11.27 -3.73 -6.12
CA ASN A 37 -12.45 -3.65 -5.28
C ASN A 37 -12.18 -2.80 -4.03
N PRO A 38 -12.63 -1.53 -3.98
CA PRO A 38 -12.47 -0.68 -2.80
C PRO A 38 -13.34 -1.11 -1.62
N SER A 39 -14.28 -2.04 -1.80
CA SER A 39 -15.12 -2.57 -0.72
C SER A 39 -14.47 -3.74 0.01
N SER A 40 -13.47 -4.40 -0.59
CA SER A 40 -12.74 -5.49 0.06
C SER A 40 -11.54 -4.94 0.82
N ASN A 41 -11.55 -5.08 2.15
CA ASN A 41 -10.41 -4.69 2.96
C ASN A 41 -9.22 -5.63 2.74
N THR A 42 -9.48 -6.90 2.41
CA THR A 42 -8.44 -7.87 1.99
C THR A 42 -7.70 -7.40 0.74
N ASN A 43 -8.42 -6.97 -0.31
CA ASN A 43 -7.80 -6.49 -1.55
C ASN A 43 -6.97 -5.21 -1.28
N LYS A 44 -7.55 -4.23 -0.54
CA LYS A 44 -6.82 -3.04 -0.08
C LYS A 44 -5.53 -3.38 0.67
N ARG A 45 -5.62 -4.30 1.63
CA ARG A 45 -4.47 -4.70 2.46
C ARG A 45 -3.38 -5.34 1.60
N ASN A 46 -3.75 -6.19 0.65
CA ASN A 46 -2.79 -6.84 -0.23
C ASN A 46 -2.09 -5.83 -1.14
N ILE A 47 -2.80 -4.85 -1.70
CA ILE A 47 -2.16 -3.80 -2.51
C ILE A 47 -1.18 -2.97 -1.69
N LEU A 48 -1.54 -2.62 -0.45
CA LEU A 48 -0.64 -1.87 0.43
C LEU A 48 0.59 -2.70 0.83
N LYS A 49 0.43 -4.01 1.04
CA LYS A 49 1.56 -4.92 1.28
C LYS A 49 2.48 -4.99 0.06
N THR A 50 1.92 -5.08 -1.15
CA THR A 50 2.69 -5.03 -2.39
C THR A 50 3.49 -3.72 -2.51
N ALA A 51 2.84 -2.58 -2.24
CA ALA A 51 3.50 -1.28 -2.23
C ALA A 51 4.61 -1.21 -1.18
N LEU A 52 4.39 -1.78 0.01
CA LEU A 52 5.38 -1.85 1.08
C LEU A 52 6.61 -2.66 0.64
N SER A 53 6.43 -3.87 0.12
CA SER A 53 7.55 -4.71 -0.34
C SER A 53 8.35 -4.06 -1.46
N ILE A 54 7.69 -3.35 -2.36
CA ILE A 54 8.35 -2.54 -3.39
C ILE A 54 9.21 -1.45 -2.76
N LEU A 55 8.65 -0.69 -1.82
CA LEU A 55 9.37 0.40 -1.16
C LEU A 55 10.54 -0.10 -0.32
N GLU A 56 10.40 -1.25 0.35
CA GLU A 56 11.50 -1.92 1.06
C GLU A 56 12.61 -2.35 0.10
N SER A 57 12.24 -2.91 -1.06
CA SER A 57 13.19 -3.29 -2.10
C SER A 57 13.97 -2.09 -2.62
N VAL A 58 13.28 -0.97 -2.86
CA VAL A 58 13.90 0.30 -3.28
C VAL A 58 14.75 0.92 -2.16
N ALA A 59 14.31 0.84 -0.90
CA ALA A 59 15.09 1.28 0.26
C ALA A 59 16.40 0.49 0.40
N ASN A 60 16.35 -0.80 0.09
CA ASN A 60 17.49 -1.70 0.15
C ASN A 60 18.46 -1.54 -1.04
N GLN A 61 18.06 -0.79 -2.08
CA GLN A 61 18.86 -0.51 -3.27
C GLN A 61 19.29 0.97 -3.33
N PRO A 62 20.35 1.36 -2.61
CA PRO A 62 20.85 2.75 -2.59
C PRO A 62 21.34 3.25 -3.97
N GLU A 63 21.62 2.36 -4.92
CA GLU A 63 21.94 2.73 -6.31
C GLU A 63 20.73 3.30 -7.06
N LEU A 64 19.52 2.79 -6.81
CA LEU A 64 18.29 3.37 -7.38
C LEU A 64 18.04 4.78 -6.81
N MET A 65 18.35 5.00 -5.53
CA MET A 65 18.24 6.32 -4.90
C MET A 65 19.10 7.39 -5.58
N LYS A 66 20.20 6.99 -6.23
CA LYS A 66 21.07 7.88 -7.01
C LYS A 66 20.46 8.28 -8.34
N ASN A 67 19.63 7.43 -8.96
CA ASN A 67 18.95 7.69 -10.22
C ASN A 67 17.69 8.55 -10.05
N TYR A 68 17.04 8.49 -8.89
CA TYR A 68 15.87 9.34 -8.56
C TYR A 68 16.24 10.74 -8.04
N LYS A 69 17.50 11.17 -8.18
CA LYS A 69 17.90 12.55 -7.92
C LYS A 69 17.14 13.47 -8.88
N MET A 70 16.03 14.05 -8.41
CA MET A 70 15.66 15.38 -8.86
C MET A 70 16.67 16.35 -8.24
N ASP A 71 17.20 17.26 -9.04
CA ASP A 71 18.37 18.12 -8.77
C ASP A 71 18.40 18.88 -7.42
N ASP A 72 17.30 18.92 -6.66
CA ASP A 72 17.15 19.67 -5.40
C ASP A 72 16.96 18.83 -4.12
N ILE A 73 16.77 17.51 -4.20
CA ILE A 73 16.60 16.64 -3.01
C ILE A 73 17.85 15.81 -2.75
N THR A 74 18.40 15.93 -1.55
CA THR A 74 19.54 15.12 -1.13
C THR A 74 19.13 13.65 -0.95
N VAL A 75 20.08 12.72 -1.13
CA VAL A 75 19.83 11.27 -0.90
C VAL A 75 19.29 11.01 0.50
N SER A 76 19.73 11.77 1.50
CA SER A 76 19.17 11.71 2.86
C SER A 76 17.70 12.11 2.91
N GLN A 77 17.32 13.21 2.26
CA GLN A 77 15.91 13.63 2.23
C GLN A 77 15.03 12.64 1.47
N PHE A 78 15.53 12.05 0.38
CA PHE A 78 14.80 10.99 -0.31
C PHE A 78 14.63 9.75 0.58
N HIS A 79 15.69 9.34 1.29
CA HIS A 79 15.64 8.24 2.25
C HIS A 79 14.67 8.51 3.40
N GLU A 80 14.67 9.71 3.98
CA GLU A 80 13.73 10.10 5.04
C GLU A 80 12.28 10.10 4.53
N ASN A 81 12.01 10.66 3.35
CA ASN A 81 10.67 10.64 2.76
C ASN A 81 10.20 9.21 2.44
N LEU A 82 11.10 8.37 1.95
CA LEU A 82 10.82 6.96 1.69
C LEU A 82 10.51 6.22 2.98
N MET A 83 11.30 6.43 4.05
CA MET A 83 11.09 5.77 5.34
C MET A 83 9.80 6.24 6.02
N ASN A 84 9.47 7.54 5.95
CA ASN A 84 8.18 8.08 6.39
C ASN A 84 7.01 7.44 5.62
N ARG A 85 7.20 7.17 4.32
CA ARG A 85 6.18 6.51 3.49
C ARG A 85 5.98 5.05 3.86
N ILE A 86 7.06 4.34 4.15
CA ILE A 86 7.04 2.96 4.69
C ILE A 86 6.24 2.94 5.99
N GLU A 87 6.56 3.83 6.94
CA GLU A 87 5.86 3.89 8.23
C GLU A 87 4.36 4.22 8.08
N GLN A 88 4.02 5.18 7.22
CA GLN A 88 2.61 5.49 6.90
C GLN A 88 1.87 4.29 6.33
N LEU A 89 2.51 3.50 5.45
CA LEU A 89 1.91 2.31 4.87
C LEU A 89 1.75 1.19 5.89
N GLU A 90 2.74 0.96 6.75
CA GLU A 90 2.64 -0.01 7.85
C GLU A 90 1.50 0.33 8.81
N LEU A 91 1.40 1.60 9.22
CA LEU A 91 0.32 2.09 10.07
C LEU A 91 -1.03 1.88 9.39
N LYS A 92 -1.13 2.17 8.10
CA LYS A 92 -2.36 2.00 7.32
C LYS A 92 -2.74 0.53 7.16
N ILE A 93 -1.78 -0.36 6.93
CA ILE A 93 -1.99 -1.82 6.89
C ILE A 93 -2.49 -2.33 8.24
N ARG A 94 -1.97 -1.79 9.34
CA ARG A 94 -2.39 -2.14 10.71
C ARG A 94 -3.76 -1.57 11.07
N GLN A 95 -4.10 -0.38 10.56
CA GLN A 95 -5.37 0.29 10.80
C GLN A 95 -6.52 -0.28 9.96
N ILE A 96 -6.25 -1.01 8.87
CA ILE A 96 -7.30 -1.72 8.14
C ILE A 96 -7.85 -2.83 9.05
N PRO A 97 -9.11 -2.73 9.53
CA PRO A 97 -9.72 -3.82 10.26
C PRO A 97 -9.82 -5.03 9.33
N ASN A 98 -9.56 -6.23 9.86
CA ASN A 98 -9.86 -7.45 9.12
C ASN A 98 -11.37 -7.47 8.83
N ASP A 99 -11.77 -7.82 7.60
CA ASP A 99 -13.18 -7.98 7.22
C ASP A 99 -13.93 -8.99 8.13
N ASP A 100 -13.20 -9.87 8.82
CA ASP A 100 -13.76 -10.77 9.84
C ASP A 100 -14.30 -10.06 11.09
N LEU A 101 -13.86 -8.84 11.39
CA LEU A 101 -14.29 -8.09 12.57
C LEU A 101 -15.47 -7.14 12.29
N THR A 102 -15.79 -6.87 11.03
CA THR A 102 -16.86 -5.91 10.66
C THR A 102 -18.26 -6.51 10.76
N PHE A 103 -18.39 -7.82 11.01
CA PHE A 103 -19.65 -8.46 11.34
C PHE A 103 -19.98 -8.47 12.85
N GLN A 104 -19.14 -7.86 13.70
CA GLN A 104 -19.37 -7.83 15.15
C GLN A 104 -19.57 -6.42 15.74
N ASP A 105 -19.66 -5.38 14.90
CA ASP A 105 -20.05 -4.03 15.35
C ASP A 105 -21.52 -3.71 15.00
N GLY A 106 -22.35 -4.75 15.01
CA GLY A 106 -23.79 -4.65 15.24
C GLY A 106 -24.11 -4.42 16.72
N ALA A 107 -23.25 -3.69 17.44
CA ALA A 107 -23.55 -3.20 18.78
C ALA A 107 -24.68 -2.18 18.63
N SER A 108 -25.88 -2.72 18.74
CA SER A 108 -27.16 -2.06 18.95
C SER A 108 -27.07 -1.07 20.12
N PHE A 109 -26.49 0.10 19.90
CA PHE A 109 -26.60 1.27 20.78
C PHE A 109 -27.97 1.95 20.67
N PHE A 110 -29.01 1.19 20.27
CA PHE A 110 -30.39 1.67 20.08
C PHE A 110 -31.40 1.07 21.06
N TYR A 111 -30.95 0.49 22.18
CA TYR A 111 -31.78 0.40 23.38
C TYR A 111 -31.20 1.40 24.38
N MET A 112 -31.36 2.70 24.13
CA MET A 112 -32.58 3.42 24.48
C MET A 112 -32.97 3.08 25.92
N PHE A 113 -32.51 3.96 26.82
CA PHE A 113 -33.22 4.37 28.03
C PHE A 113 -34.73 4.48 27.74
N ARG A 114 -35.41 3.34 27.76
CA ARG A 114 -36.83 3.24 27.47
C ARG A 114 -37.47 2.63 28.72
N ASP A 115 -37.95 3.59 29.52
CA ASP A 115 -38.76 3.50 30.74
C ASP A 115 -38.17 2.79 31.96
#